data_AF-A0A6P0H9E6-F1
#
_entry.id   AF-A0A6P0H9E6-F1
#
_cell.length_a   1.000
_cell.length_b   1.000
_cell.length_c   1.000
_cell.angle_alpha   90.00
_cell.angle_beta   90.00
_cell.angle_gamma   90.00
#
_symmetry.space_group_name_H-M   'P 1'
#
loop_
_entity.id
_entity.type
_entity.pdbx_description
1 polymer ?
#
loop_
_entity_poly.entity_id
_entity_poly.type
_entity_poly.pdbx_seq_one_letter_code
_entity_poly.pdbx_strand_id
1 'polypeptide(L)'
;MVDQARRAPLNRDRVLAAAVGLADAGGIESLSMRRLAQELGVVPMALYKHVSDKDALLDGMVDAVLGEIEPVTPGSDWRTAVQQRVLSARRAVLRHPWARKAIESRTSRSPVVLDHMEALAAAFRAGGFSADLTHHVLHTLGNRIWGFSPELFDAPHDPAAPVPSPAEQEVRSAEFGRRFPTVLEIAVTATRGDLGAVGGGCDEQFEFEFALDLLLDAFDRLREQGWSSAADPRRGGA
;
A
#
# COMPACT_ATOMS: atom_id res chain seq x y z
N MET A 1 18.57 44.59 12.28
CA MET A 1 18.16 44.16 10.94
C MET A 1 17.92 42.67 10.99
N VAL A 2 16.65 42.25 11.13
CA VAL A 2 16.29 40.83 11.03
C VAL A 2 16.10 40.54 9.55
N ASP A 3 16.94 39.64 9.04
CA ASP A 3 16.88 39.12 7.69
C ASP A 3 15.51 38.48 7.45
N GLN A 4 14.64 39.17 6.71
CA GLN A 4 13.42 38.57 6.16
C GLN A 4 13.88 37.54 5.13
N ALA A 5 14.15 36.32 5.59
CA ALA A 5 14.31 35.16 4.75
C ALA A 5 13.13 35.14 3.77
N ARG A 6 13.41 35.47 2.52
CA ARG A 6 12.45 35.69 1.45
C ARG A 6 11.58 34.43 1.35
N ARG A 7 10.37 34.48 1.93
CA ARG A 7 9.42 33.34 1.94
C ARG A 7 9.31 32.83 0.51
N ALA A 8 9.71 31.58 0.29
CA ALA A 8 9.58 30.95 -1.02
C ALA A 8 8.12 31.07 -1.48
N PRO A 9 7.86 31.43 -2.75
CA PRO A 9 6.51 31.57 -3.26
C PRO A 9 5.74 30.25 -3.08
N LEU A 10 4.45 30.37 -2.79
CA LEU A 10 3.58 29.20 -2.69
C LEU A 10 3.43 28.57 -4.08
N ASN A 11 3.65 27.27 -4.17
CA ASN A 11 3.39 26.47 -5.37
C ASN A 11 2.69 25.16 -4.96
N ARG A 12 2.21 24.41 -5.95
CA ARG A 12 1.47 23.16 -5.70
C ARG A 12 2.33 22.14 -4.94
N ASP A 13 3.57 21.93 -5.35
CA ASP A 13 4.46 20.94 -4.72
C ASP A 13 4.70 21.24 -3.24
N ARG A 14 4.90 22.51 -2.88
CA ARG A 14 5.05 22.94 -1.48
C ARG A 14 3.78 22.74 -0.67
N VAL A 15 2.60 22.96 -1.28
CA VAL A 15 1.31 22.68 -0.63
C VAL A 15 1.16 21.19 -0.36
N LEU A 16 1.45 20.34 -1.35
CA LEU A 16 1.36 18.88 -1.23
C LEU A 16 2.36 18.33 -0.21
N ALA A 17 3.62 18.76 -0.27
CA ALA A 17 4.66 18.32 0.67
C ALA A 17 4.32 18.68 2.13
N ALA A 18 3.81 19.89 2.37
CA ALA A 18 3.36 20.27 3.71
C ALA A 18 2.13 19.47 4.18
N ALA A 19 1.21 19.16 3.27
CA ALA A 19 0.04 18.33 3.59
C ALA A 19 0.42 16.89 3.93
N VAL A 20 1.35 16.29 3.16
CA VAL A 20 1.95 14.98 3.44
C VAL A 20 2.61 14.99 4.82
N GLY A 21 3.48 15.96 5.11
CA GLY A 21 4.14 16.05 6.42
C GLY A 21 3.18 16.20 7.60
N LEU A 22 2.07 16.94 7.42
CA LEU A 22 1.02 17.03 8.44
C LEU A 22 0.30 15.69 8.65
N ALA A 23 0.01 14.96 7.57
CA ALA A 23 -0.64 13.66 7.64
C ALA A 23 0.28 12.58 8.21
N ASP A 24 1.59 12.63 7.95
CA ASP A 24 2.58 11.74 8.55
C ASP A 24 2.67 11.91 10.07
N ALA A 25 2.63 13.17 10.54
CA ALA A 25 2.75 13.48 11.96
C ALA A 25 1.47 13.23 12.77
N GLY A 26 0.28 13.40 12.17
CA GLY A 26 -0.99 13.40 12.90
C GLY A 26 -2.07 12.48 12.36
N GLY A 27 -1.76 11.70 11.32
CA GLY A 27 -2.76 10.96 10.54
C GLY A 27 -3.60 11.87 9.63
N ILE A 28 -4.24 11.26 8.63
CA ILE A 28 -5.01 11.98 7.60
C ILE A 28 -6.19 12.76 8.16
N GLU A 29 -6.82 12.26 9.24
CA GLU A 29 -7.96 12.90 9.89
C GLU A 29 -7.60 14.25 10.52
N SER A 30 -6.32 14.44 10.85
CA SER A 30 -5.82 15.69 11.41
C SER A 30 -5.63 16.81 10.37
N LEU A 31 -5.72 16.47 9.07
CA LEU A 31 -5.52 17.39 7.96
C LEU A 31 -6.79 18.18 7.63
N SER A 32 -6.68 19.50 7.72
CA SER A 32 -7.69 20.45 7.26
C SER A 32 -7.05 21.60 6.48
N MET A 33 -7.81 22.22 5.57
CA MET A 33 -7.34 23.38 4.79
C MET A 33 -6.86 24.52 5.70
N ARG A 34 -7.52 24.71 6.85
CA ARG A 34 -7.13 25.75 7.83
C ARG A 34 -5.78 25.43 8.49
N ARG A 35 -5.58 24.19 8.93
CA ARG A 35 -4.33 23.75 9.55
C ARG A 35 -3.17 23.83 8.55
N LEU A 36 -3.39 23.39 7.32
CA LEU A 36 -2.41 23.47 6.24
C LEU A 36 -2.02 24.93 5.92
N ALA A 37 -2.99 25.85 5.89
CA ALA A 37 -2.72 27.27 5.66
C ALA A 37 -1.88 27.88 6.79
N GLN A 38 -2.20 27.53 8.04
CA GLN A 38 -1.45 27.95 9.23
C GLN A 38 -0.01 27.45 9.18
N GLU A 39 0.20 26.17 8.87
CA GLU A 39 1.53 25.55 8.70
C GLU A 39 2.37 26.28 7.64
N LEU A 40 1.74 26.61 6.51
CA LEU A 40 2.40 27.31 5.41
C LEU A 40 2.56 28.82 5.63
N GLY A 41 1.97 29.38 6.69
CA GLY A 41 1.97 30.80 7.01
C GLY A 41 1.22 31.66 5.99
N VAL A 42 0.14 31.12 5.41
CA VAL A 42 -0.69 31.77 4.38
C VAL A 42 -2.17 31.78 4.80
N VAL A 43 -2.99 32.57 4.09
CA VAL A 43 -4.45 32.51 4.25
C VAL A 43 -5.01 31.28 3.50
N PRO A 44 -6.08 30.62 3.99
CA PRO A 44 -6.67 29.45 3.33
C PRO A 44 -7.01 29.66 1.85
N MET A 45 -7.46 30.87 1.48
CA MET A 45 -7.76 31.24 0.10
C MET A 45 -6.56 31.12 -0.85
N ALA A 46 -5.32 31.23 -0.35
CA ALA A 46 -4.12 31.05 -1.15
C ALA A 46 -3.93 29.59 -1.58
N LEU A 47 -4.37 28.62 -0.75
CA LEU A 47 -4.27 27.20 -1.07
C LEU A 47 -5.17 26.81 -2.25
N TYR A 48 -6.37 27.41 -2.32
CA TYR A 48 -7.35 27.09 -3.37
C TYR A 48 -6.90 27.47 -4.79
N LYS A 49 -5.84 28.28 -4.91
CA LYS A 49 -5.19 28.56 -6.21
C LYS A 49 -4.34 27.39 -6.71
N HIS A 50 -4.00 26.44 -5.84
CA HIS A 50 -3.12 25.31 -6.13
C HIS A 50 -3.84 23.95 -6.05
N VAL A 51 -4.89 23.85 -5.24
CA VAL A 51 -5.75 22.66 -5.09
C VAL A 51 -7.21 23.11 -5.04
N SER A 52 -8.10 22.54 -5.85
CA SER A 52 -9.48 23.04 -5.97
C SER A 52 -10.31 22.83 -4.70
N ASP A 53 -10.04 21.76 -3.97
CA ASP A 53 -10.79 21.32 -2.80
C ASP A 53 -9.95 20.32 -1.98
N LYS A 54 -10.54 19.75 -0.92
CA LYS A 54 -9.88 18.78 -0.06
C LYS A 54 -9.63 17.45 -0.78
N ASP A 55 -10.51 17.04 -1.68
CA ASP A 55 -10.36 15.78 -2.41
C ASP A 55 -9.21 15.88 -3.41
N ALA A 56 -9.12 16.98 -4.17
CA ALA A 56 -8.00 17.26 -5.06
C ALA A 56 -6.66 17.44 -4.33
N LEU A 57 -6.69 17.88 -3.07
CA LEU A 57 -5.52 17.88 -2.21
C LEU A 57 -5.10 16.45 -1.87
N LEU A 58 -6.03 15.60 -1.46
CA LEU A 58 -5.77 14.20 -1.13
C LEU A 58 -5.27 13.41 -2.34
N ASP A 59 -5.86 13.61 -3.52
CA ASP A 59 -5.40 12.99 -4.77
C ASP A 59 -3.97 13.41 -5.08
N GLY A 60 -3.66 14.70 -4.95
CA GLY A 60 -2.29 15.20 -5.12
C GLY A 60 -1.32 14.68 -4.08
N MET A 61 -1.76 14.42 -2.85
CA MET A 61 -0.92 13.79 -1.82
C MET A 61 -0.62 12.33 -2.15
N VAL A 62 -1.60 11.58 -2.67
CA VAL A 62 -1.39 10.22 -3.16
C VAL A 62 -0.39 10.22 -4.33
N ASP A 63 -0.55 11.12 -5.29
CA ASP A 63 0.40 11.30 -6.40
C ASP A 63 1.80 11.63 -5.89
N ALA A 64 1.93 12.46 -4.86
CA ALA A 64 3.23 12.77 -4.26
C ALA A 64 3.91 11.53 -3.66
N VAL A 65 3.15 10.69 -2.93
CA VAL A 65 3.66 9.43 -2.36
C VAL A 65 4.03 8.43 -3.45
N LEU A 66 3.18 8.24 -4.46
CA LEU A 66 3.47 7.34 -5.58
C LEU A 66 4.59 7.87 -6.50
N GLY A 67 4.85 9.18 -6.46
CA GLY A 67 6.00 9.80 -7.12
C GLY A 67 7.35 9.42 -6.50
N GLU A 68 7.36 8.90 -5.26
CA GLU A 68 8.57 8.39 -4.61
C GLU A 68 9.00 7.00 -5.12
N ILE A 69 8.19 6.36 -5.97
CA ILE A 69 8.50 5.04 -6.50
C ILE A 69 9.67 5.13 -7.47
N GLU A 70 10.78 4.55 -7.05
CA GLU A 70 12.05 4.56 -7.78
C GLU A 70 11.91 3.86 -9.15
N PRO A 71 12.61 4.36 -10.18
CA PRO A 71 12.68 3.68 -11.47
C PRO A 71 13.42 2.35 -11.33
N VAL A 72 13.16 1.42 -12.26
CA VAL A 72 13.90 0.16 -12.33
C VAL A 72 15.35 0.38 -12.75
N THR A 73 16.23 -0.52 -12.34
CA THR A 73 17.60 -0.54 -12.84
C THR A 73 17.58 -0.86 -14.34
N PRO A 74 18.27 -0.08 -15.20
CA PRO A 74 18.36 -0.38 -16.62
C PRO A 74 18.95 -1.77 -16.88
N GLY A 75 18.31 -2.54 -17.76
CA GLY A 75 18.77 -3.90 -18.12
C GLY A 75 18.34 -5.01 -17.16
N SER A 76 17.59 -4.70 -16.10
CA SER A 76 16.94 -5.73 -15.28
C SER A 76 16.04 -6.64 -16.13
N ASP A 77 16.04 -7.93 -15.82
CA ASP A 77 15.03 -8.83 -16.34
C ASP A 77 13.62 -8.44 -15.84
N TRP A 78 12.58 -8.99 -16.47
CA TRP A 78 11.20 -8.63 -16.16
C TRP A 78 10.83 -8.88 -14.68
N ARG A 79 11.35 -9.95 -14.08
CA ARG A 79 11.00 -10.36 -12.72
C ARG A 79 11.63 -9.38 -11.73
N THR A 80 12.92 -9.12 -11.90
CA THR A 80 13.67 -8.14 -11.11
C THR A 80 13.06 -6.76 -11.25
N ALA A 81 12.66 -6.33 -12.45
CA ALA A 81 12.02 -5.05 -12.70
C ALA A 81 10.68 -4.91 -11.95
N VAL A 82 9.81 -5.93 -12.00
CA VAL A 82 8.53 -5.94 -11.28
C VAL A 82 8.75 -5.93 -9.77
N GLN A 83 9.66 -6.77 -9.25
CA GLN A 83 10.01 -6.78 -7.82
C GLN A 83 10.51 -5.41 -7.36
N GLN A 84 11.44 -4.79 -8.09
CA GLN A 84 11.96 -3.46 -7.76
C GLN A 84 10.85 -2.40 -7.66
N ARG A 85 9.93 -2.37 -8.63
CA ARG A 85 8.82 -1.40 -8.64
C ARG A 85 7.86 -1.63 -7.49
N VAL A 86 7.43 -2.86 -7.28
CA VAL A 86 6.47 -3.21 -6.23
C VAL A 86 7.06 -2.98 -4.83
N LEU A 87 8.32 -3.36 -4.60
CA LEU A 87 9.01 -3.12 -3.33
C LEU A 87 9.34 -1.65 -3.11
N SER A 88 9.60 -0.88 -4.18
CA SER A 88 9.71 0.58 -4.05
C SER A 88 8.37 1.23 -3.70
N ALA A 89 7.26 0.78 -4.29
CA ALA A 89 5.92 1.22 -3.92
C ALA A 89 5.63 0.92 -2.45
N ARG A 90 6.00 -0.27 -1.99
CA ARG A 90 5.89 -0.67 -0.58
C ARG A 90 6.66 0.26 0.34
N ARG A 91 7.92 0.55 0.03
CA ARG A 91 8.75 1.49 0.81
C ARG A 91 8.13 2.88 0.88
N ALA A 92 7.59 3.39 -0.23
CA ALA A 92 6.91 4.68 -0.26
C ALA A 92 5.64 4.66 0.59
N VAL A 93 4.74 3.69 0.39
CA VAL A 93 3.48 3.64 1.14
C VAL A 93 3.71 3.39 2.64
N LEU A 94 4.66 2.56 3.04
CA LEU A 94 4.99 2.32 4.45
C LEU A 94 5.57 3.55 5.16
N ARG A 95 6.22 4.46 4.42
CA ARG A 95 6.68 5.75 4.96
C ARG A 95 5.52 6.68 5.32
N HIS A 96 4.36 6.48 4.71
CA HIS A 96 3.16 7.30 4.86
C HIS A 96 1.96 6.43 5.28
N PRO A 97 1.80 6.05 6.56
CA PRO A 97 0.79 5.08 7.01
C PRO A 97 -0.66 5.42 6.59
N TRP A 98 -0.97 6.71 6.43
CA TRP A 98 -2.27 7.17 5.96
C TRP A 98 -2.55 6.86 4.48
N ALA A 99 -1.51 6.67 3.66
CA ALA A 99 -1.60 6.54 2.21
C ALA A 99 -2.35 5.29 1.80
N ARG A 100 -2.22 4.18 2.54
CA ARG A 100 -2.91 2.92 2.22
C ARG A 100 -4.43 3.10 2.09
N LYS A 101 -5.07 3.65 3.13
CA LYS A 101 -6.54 3.88 3.13
C LYS A 101 -6.94 4.91 2.06
N ALA A 102 -6.09 5.91 1.81
CA ALA A 102 -6.32 6.89 0.75
C ALA A 102 -6.27 6.24 -0.65
N ILE A 103 -5.26 5.42 -0.94
CA ILE A 103 -5.12 4.70 -2.21
C ILE A 103 -6.31 3.76 -2.43
N GLU A 104 -6.69 2.96 -1.42
CA GLU A 104 -7.83 2.03 -1.52
C GLU A 104 -9.15 2.73 -1.85
N SER A 105 -9.37 3.93 -1.30
CA SER A 105 -10.63 4.66 -1.48
C SER A 105 -10.65 5.61 -2.68
N ARG A 106 -9.48 6.04 -3.19
CA ARG A 106 -9.36 7.21 -4.07
C ARG A 106 -8.41 7.03 -5.26
N THR A 107 -8.00 5.80 -5.59
CA THR A 107 -7.13 5.61 -6.78
C THR A 107 -7.82 6.17 -8.04
N SER A 108 -7.37 7.35 -8.47
CA SER A 108 -7.79 8.03 -9.69
C SER A 108 -6.76 7.75 -10.80
N ARG A 109 -7.15 7.91 -12.07
CA ARG A 109 -6.24 7.70 -13.22
C ARG A 109 -5.36 8.92 -13.46
N SER A 110 -4.59 9.33 -12.45
CA SER A 110 -3.61 10.40 -12.57
C SER A 110 -2.43 9.98 -13.46
N PRO A 111 -1.65 10.92 -14.03
CA PRO A 111 -0.44 10.59 -14.77
C PRO A 111 0.55 9.76 -13.95
N VAL A 112 0.74 10.07 -12.66
CA VAL A 112 1.68 9.32 -11.79
C VAL A 112 1.23 7.86 -11.61
N VAL A 113 -0.07 7.64 -11.40
CA VAL A 113 -0.66 6.30 -11.29
C VAL A 113 -0.48 5.54 -12.61
N LEU A 114 -0.76 6.18 -13.74
CA LEU A 114 -0.64 5.56 -15.06
C LEU A 114 0.82 5.26 -15.42
N ASP A 115 1.76 6.13 -15.09
CA ASP A 115 3.20 5.91 -15.28
C ASP A 115 3.67 4.69 -14.47
N HIS A 116 3.13 4.51 -13.26
CA HIS A 116 3.42 3.33 -12.46
C HIS A 116 2.90 2.04 -13.08
N MET A 117 1.62 2.04 -13.51
CA MET A 117 1.01 0.91 -14.20
C MET A 117 1.70 0.58 -15.52
N GLU A 118 2.06 1.61 -16.30
CA GLU A 118 2.77 1.48 -17.57
C GLU A 118 4.14 0.83 -17.36
N ALA A 119 4.91 1.28 -16.36
CA ALA A 119 6.21 0.68 -16.06
C ALA A 119 6.13 -0.83 -15.74
N LEU A 120 5.11 -1.24 -14.98
CA LEU A 120 4.87 -2.64 -14.65
C LEU A 120 4.40 -3.44 -15.87
N ALA A 121 3.46 -2.89 -16.64
CA ALA A 121 2.99 -3.50 -17.88
C ALA A 121 4.18 -3.70 -18.84
N ALA A 122 4.97 -2.65 -19.08
CA ALA A 122 6.15 -2.67 -19.94
C ALA A 122 7.17 -3.73 -19.48
N ALA A 123 7.39 -3.89 -18.17
CA ALA A 123 8.27 -4.94 -17.65
C ALA A 123 7.76 -6.36 -18.01
N PHE A 124 6.47 -6.65 -17.80
CA PHE A 124 5.88 -7.93 -18.24
C PHE A 124 5.96 -8.12 -19.75
N ARG A 125 5.66 -7.07 -20.54
CA ARG A 125 5.78 -7.11 -22.00
C ARG A 125 7.20 -7.44 -22.46
N ALA A 126 8.20 -6.82 -21.85
CA ALA A 126 9.61 -7.10 -22.12
C ALA A 126 10.02 -8.54 -21.73
N GLY A 127 9.36 -9.11 -20.71
CA GLY A 127 9.51 -10.50 -20.31
C GLY A 127 8.86 -11.53 -21.24
N GLY A 128 8.18 -11.10 -22.30
CA GLY A 128 7.53 -12.01 -23.26
C GLY A 128 6.10 -12.43 -22.87
N PHE A 129 5.49 -11.78 -21.87
CA PHE A 129 4.07 -11.97 -21.58
C PHE A 129 3.20 -11.53 -22.76
N SER A 130 2.03 -12.13 -22.97
CA SER A 130 1.02 -11.64 -23.92
C SER A 130 0.22 -10.47 -23.32
N ALA A 131 -0.48 -9.67 -24.13
CA ALA A 131 -1.16 -8.46 -23.62
C ALA A 131 -2.34 -8.87 -22.73
N ASP A 132 -3.01 -9.95 -23.14
CA ASP A 132 -4.05 -10.63 -22.40
C ASP A 132 -3.56 -11.16 -21.05
N LEU A 133 -2.43 -11.90 -21.03
CA LEU A 133 -1.84 -12.34 -19.76
C LEU A 133 -1.38 -11.16 -18.90
N THR A 134 -0.78 -10.12 -19.51
CA THR A 134 -0.33 -8.90 -18.80
C THR A 134 -1.50 -8.24 -18.06
N HIS A 135 -2.64 -8.08 -18.72
CA HIS A 135 -3.86 -7.56 -18.10
C HIS A 135 -4.26 -8.38 -16.86
N HIS A 136 -4.27 -9.71 -16.98
CA HIS A 136 -4.68 -10.60 -15.89
C HIS A 136 -3.70 -10.64 -14.72
N VAL A 137 -2.39 -10.61 -14.97
CA VAL A 137 -1.39 -10.58 -13.89
C VAL A 137 -1.42 -9.23 -13.15
N LEU A 138 -1.65 -8.11 -13.84
CA LEU A 138 -1.83 -6.80 -13.19
C LEU A 138 -3.06 -6.81 -12.27
N HIS A 139 -4.17 -7.39 -12.71
CA HIS A 139 -5.34 -7.59 -11.85
C HIS A 139 -5.06 -8.52 -10.66
N THR A 140 -4.23 -9.55 -10.85
CA THR A 140 -3.88 -10.51 -9.80
C THR A 140 -2.97 -9.90 -8.74
N LEU A 141 -2.08 -8.97 -9.10
CA LEU A 141 -1.32 -8.20 -8.13
C LEU A 141 -2.25 -7.39 -7.20
N GLY A 142 -3.38 -6.90 -7.71
CA GLY A 142 -4.38 -6.17 -6.92
C GLY A 142 -3.73 -4.99 -6.17
N ASN A 143 -4.02 -4.83 -4.88
CA ASN A 143 -3.42 -3.79 -4.04
C ASN A 143 -1.90 -3.90 -3.89
N ARG A 144 -1.31 -5.08 -4.14
CA ARG A 144 0.15 -5.26 -4.08
C ARG A 144 0.87 -4.47 -5.16
N ILE A 145 0.18 -4.08 -6.23
CA ILE A 145 0.73 -3.15 -7.21
C ILE A 145 1.20 -1.85 -6.53
N TRP A 146 0.52 -1.43 -5.47
CA TRP A 146 0.82 -0.24 -4.67
C TRP A 146 1.70 -0.54 -3.45
N GLY A 147 2.18 -1.78 -3.29
CA GLY A 147 3.09 -2.14 -2.21
C GLY A 147 2.44 -2.54 -0.88
N PHE A 148 1.13 -2.76 -0.83
CA PHE A 148 0.44 -3.23 0.38
C PHE A 148 -0.51 -4.39 0.11
N SER A 149 -0.82 -5.14 1.16
CA SER A 149 -1.82 -6.21 1.14
C SER A 149 -3.00 -5.80 2.01
N PRO A 150 -4.25 -6.13 1.63
CA PRO A 150 -5.39 -6.01 2.54
C PRO A 150 -5.13 -6.83 3.80
N GLU A 151 -5.43 -6.27 4.97
CA GLU A 151 -5.35 -6.98 6.24
C GLU A 151 -6.65 -7.76 6.43
N LEU A 152 -6.51 -8.98 6.93
CA LEU A 152 -7.67 -9.82 7.25
C LEU A 152 -8.43 -9.29 8.47
N PHE A 153 -7.73 -8.60 9.37
CA PHE A 153 -8.28 -8.06 10.62
C PHE A 153 -7.75 -6.63 10.83
N ASP A 154 -8.60 -5.62 10.61
CA ASP A 154 -8.32 -4.22 10.98
C ASP A 154 -9.02 -3.97 12.34
N ALA A 155 -8.51 -4.58 13.41
CA ALA A 155 -9.06 -4.41 14.74
C ALA A 155 -8.37 -3.21 15.41
N PRO A 156 -9.10 -2.13 15.76
CA PRO A 156 -8.53 -1.07 16.57
C PRO A 156 -8.01 -1.67 17.87
N HIS A 157 -6.72 -1.50 18.15
CA HIS A 157 -6.23 -1.72 19.49
C HIS A 157 -6.86 -0.63 20.37
N ASP A 158 -7.84 -1.00 21.19
CA ASP A 158 -8.37 -0.13 22.23
C ASP A 158 -7.53 -0.34 23.50
N PRO A 159 -6.58 0.56 23.81
CA PRO A 159 -5.76 0.44 25.01
C PRO A 159 -6.55 0.62 26.31
N ALA A 160 -7.80 1.12 26.23
CA ALA A 160 -8.73 1.22 27.35
C ALA A 160 -9.62 -0.04 27.49
N ALA A 161 -9.49 -1.02 26.59
CA ALA A 161 -10.20 -2.27 26.71
C ALA A 161 -9.83 -2.98 28.02
N PRO A 162 -10.81 -3.52 28.78
CA PRO A 162 -10.52 -4.25 30.01
C PRO A 162 -9.59 -5.43 29.73
N VAL A 163 -8.41 -5.42 30.37
CA VAL A 163 -7.51 -6.58 30.32
C VAL A 163 -8.17 -7.73 31.08
N PRO A 164 -8.32 -8.90 30.45
CA PRO A 164 -8.82 -10.11 31.11
C PRO A 164 -8.08 -10.41 32.40
N SER A 165 -8.77 -10.91 33.42
CA SER A 165 -8.06 -11.56 34.53
C SER A 165 -7.34 -12.83 34.03
N PRO A 166 -6.26 -13.28 34.72
CA PRO A 166 -5.55 -14.50 34.32
C PRO A 166 -6.45 -15.73 34.18
N ALA A 167 -7.44 -15.89 35.08
CA ALA A 167 -8.40 -16.99 35.03
C ALA A 167 -9.34 -16.90 33.80
N GLU A 168 -9.83 -15.71 33.46
CA GLU A 168 -10.63 -15.50 32.26
C GLU A 168 -9.82 -15.69 30.97
N GLN A 169 -8.51 -15.43 31.03
CA GLN A 169 -7.59 -15.65 29.92
C GLN A 169 -7.34 -17.14 29.72
N GLU A 170 -7.11 -17.91 30.79
CA GLU A 170 -7.00 -19.37 30.74
C GLU A 170 -8.25 -20.05 30.18
N VAL A 171 -9.45 -19.67 30.65
CA VAL A 171 -10.72 -20.21 30.14
C VAL A 171 -10.89 -19.90 28.65
N ARG A 172 -10.60 -18.66 28.23
CA ARG A 172 -10.66 -18.27 26.82
C ARG A 172 -9.66 -19.03 25.95
N SER A 173 -8.42 -19.19 26.40
CA SER A 173 -7.39 -19.93 25.68
C SER A 173 -7.77 -21.42 25.54
N ALA A 174 -8.31 -22.03 26.60
CA ALA A 174 -8.77 -23.41 26.57
C ALA A 174 -9.97 -23.61 25.62
N GLU A 175 -10.95 -22.70 25.64
CA GLU A 175 -12.07 -22.72 24.71
C GLU A 175 -11.62 -22.48 23.26
N PHE A 176 -10.72 -21.51 23.04
CA PHE A 176 -10.16 -21.20 21.73
C PHE A 176 -9.42 -22.40 21.14
N GLY A 177 -8.55 -23.05 21.92
CA GLY A 177 -7.83 -24.24 21.47
C GLY A 177 -8.75 -25.42 21.15
N ARG A 178 -9.84 -25.58 21.91
CA ARG A 178 -10.87 -26.60 21.62
C ARG A 178 -11.65 -26.29 20.34
N ARG A 179 -11.96 -25.02 20.08
CA ARG A 179 -12.83 -24.62 18.97
C ARG A 179 -12.06 -24.38 17.67
N PHE A 180 -10.80 -23.98 17.76
CA PHE A 180 -9.94 -23.63 16.62
C PHE A 180 -8.57 -24.32 16.70
N PRO A 181 -8.51 -25.66 16.80
CA PRO A 181 -7.26 -26.39 17.01
C PRO A 181 -6.23 -26.14 15.90
N THR A 182 -6.66 -26.07 14.64
CA THR A 182 -5.76 -25.80 13.50
C THR A 182 -5.22 -24.37 13.48
N VAL A 183 -6.03 -23.39 13.87
CA VAL A 183 -5.57 -21.99 13.98
C VAL A 183 -4.55 -21.88 15.11
N LEU A 184 -4.79 -22.56 16.23
CA LEU A 184 -3.84 -22.61 17.34
C LEU A 184 -2.52 -23.29 16.92
N GLU A 185 -2.58 -24.39 16.18
CA GLU A 185 -1.38 -25.08 15.67
C GLU A 185 -0.52 -24.16 14.77
N ILE A 186 -1.16 -23.45 13.83
CA ILE A 186 -0.49 -22.48 12.97
C ILE A 186 0.12 -21.36 13.81
N ALA A 187 -0.65 -20.78 14.74
CA ALA A 187 -0.21 -19.69 15.59
C ALA A 187 1.02 -20.09 16.43
N VAL A 188 0.97 -21.25 17.09
CA VAL A 188 2.10 -21.82 17.87
C VAL A 188 3.33 -22.01 16.99
N THR A 189 3.15 -22.54 15.78
CA THR A 189 4.27 -22.78 14.86
C THR A 189 4.89 -21.47 14.38
N ALA A 190 4.05 -20.51 13.96
CA ALA A 190 4.47 -19.20 13.47
C ALA A 190 5.22 -18.40 14.54
N THR A 191 4.78 -18.49 15.80
CA THR A 191 5.45 -17.81 16.93
C THR A 191 6.54 -18.63 17.59
N ARG A 192 6.91 -19.79 17.01
CA ARG A 192 7.91 -20.73 17.55
C ARG A 192 7.64 -21.12 19.01
N GLY A 193 6.36 -21.25 19.37
CA GLY A 193 5.89 -21.60 20.70
C GLY A 193 5.59 -20.42 21.63
N ASP A 194 5.90 -19.18 21.24
CA ASP A 194 5.57 -17.99 22.03
C ASP A 194 4.11 -17.57 21.79
N LEU A 195 3.20 -18.06 22.63
CA LEU A 195 1.78 -17.68 22.57
C LEU A 195 1.54 -16.19 22.91
N GLY A 196 2.49 -15.50 23.55
CA GLY A 196 2.42 -14.07 23.81
C GLY A 196 2.65 -13.21 22.57
N ALA A 197 3.32 -13.76 21.55
CA ALA A 197 3.48 -13.13 20.24
C ALA A 197 2.26 -13.33 19.32
N VAL A 198 1.31 -14.20 19.70
CA VAL A 198 0.08 -14.42 18.94
C VAL A 198 -0.78 -13.16 19.03
N GLY A 199 -1.09 -12.57 17.86
CA GLY A 199 -1.78 -11.29 17.77
C GLY A 199 -0.85 -10.07 17.69
N GLY A 200 0.47 -10.25 17.81
CA GLY A 200 1.47 -9.20 17.60
C GLY A 200 1.71 -8.82 16.14
N GLY A 201 0.93 -9.38 15.20
CA GLY A 201 1.13 -9.26 13.76
C GLY A 201 2.16 -10.26 13.23
N CYS A 202 2.07 -10.56 11.93
CA CYS A 202 3.14 -11.27 11.22
C CYS A 202 4.21 -10.27 10.79
N ASP A 203 5.39 -10.75 10.41
CA ASP A 203 6.36 -9.92 9.68
C ASP A 203 5.75 -9.55 8.31
N GLU A 204 5.10 -8.39 8.25
CA GLU A 204 4.39 -7.96 7.04
C GLU A 204 5.32 -7.81 5.84
N GLN A 205 6.60 -7.50 6.04
CA GLN A 205 7.56 -7.41 4.94
C GLN A 205 7.81 -8.79 4.36
N PHE A 206 8.11 -9.77 5.21
CA PHE A 206 8.32 -11.15 4.80
C PHE A 206 7.09 -11.72 4.10
N GLU A 207 5.90 -11.57 4.70
CA GLU A 207 4.65 -12.09 4.13
C GLU A 207 4.31 -11.44 2.77
N PHE A 208 4.63 -10.16 2.62
CA PHE A 208 4.45 -9.45 1.35
C PHE A 208 5.39 -9.99 0.25
N GLU A 209 6.68 -10.15 0.57
CA GLU A 209 7.68 -10.70 -0.36
C GLU A 209 7.38 -12.16 -0.72
N PHE A 210 7.04 -12.98 0.26
CA PHE A 210 6.63 -14.37 0.06
C PHE A 210 5.46 -14.50 -0.92
N ALA A 211 4.41 -13.68 -0.72
CA ALA A 211 3.28 -13.66 -1.63
C ALA A 211 3.64 -13.15 -3.03
N LEU A 212 4.51 -12.14 -3.12
CA LEU A 212 4.97 -11.60 -4.40
C LEU A 212 5.76 -12.65 -5.19
N ASP A 213 6.68 -13.37 -4.55
CA ASP A 213 7.47 -14.42 -5.20
C ASP A 213 6.60 -15.56 -5.71
N LEU A 214 5.62 -16.01 -4.92
CA LEU A 214 4.66 -17.03 -5.34
C LEU A 214 3.86 -16.59 -6.57
N LEU A 215 3.42 -15.33 -6.62
CA LEU A 215 2.70 -14.77 -7.76
C LEU A 215 3.59 -14.71 -9.00
N LEU A 216 4.82 -14.21 -8.87
CA LEU A 216 5.75 -14.09 -9.99
C LEU A 216 6.13 -15.46 -10.56
N ASP A 217 6.32 -16.48 -9.72
CA ASP A 217 6.52 -17.86 -10.15
C ASP A 217 5.31 -18.40 -10.93
N ALA A 218 4.09 -18.11 -10.47
CA ALA A 218 2.88 -18.53 -11.16
C ALA A 218 2.71 -17.82 -12.52
N PHE A 219 3.02 -16.52 -12.56
CA PHE A 219 2.98 -15.73 -13.79
C PHE A 219 3.97 -16.25 -14.83
N ASP A 220 5.16 -16.63 -14.38
CA ASP A 220 6.19 -17.18 -15.25
C ASP A 220 5.77 -18.51 -15.87
N ARG A 221 5.19 -19.42 -15.06
CA ARG A 221 4.62 -20.68 -15.57
C ARG A 221 3.52 -20.45 -16.59
N LEU A 222 2.61 -19.50 -16.36
CA LEU A 222 1.53 -19.17 -17.30
C LEU A 222 2.09 -18.59 -18.61
N ARG A 223 3.14 -17.77 -18.53
CA ARG A 223 3.87 -17.25 -19.69
C ARG A 223 4.47 -18.39 -20.50
N GLU A 224 5.20 -19.30 -19.87
CA GLU A 224 5.84 -20.44 -20.56
C GLU A 224 4.84 -21.38 -21.23
N GLN A 225 3.66 -21.53 -20.63
CA GLN A 225 2.56 -22.34 -21.18
C GLN A 225 1.79 -21.62 -22.31
N GLY A 226 2.10 -20.36 -22.60
CA GLY A 226 1.38 -19.56 -23.60
C GLY A 226 -0.08 -19.33 -23.23
N TRP A 227 -0.38 -19.16 -21.93
CA TRP A 227 -1.75 -19.02 -21.45
C TRP A 227 -2.50 -17.86 -22.11
N SER A 228 -3.79 -18.07 -22.37
CA SER A 228 -4.73 -17.08 -22.91
C SER A 228 -6.10 -17.25 -22.25
N SER A 229 -6.72 -16.13 -21.92
CA SER A 229 -8.04 -16.06 -21.30
C SER A 229 -9.14 -16.61 -22.21
N ALA A 230 -8.96 -16.54 -23.54
CA ALA A 230 -9.89 -17.09 -24.52
C ALA A 230 -9.92 -18.63 -24.53
N ALA A 231 -8.84 -19.28 -24.10
CA ALA A 231 -8.75 -20.73 -24.00
C ALA A 231 -9.15 -21.26 -22.59
N ASP A 232 -9.49 -20.37 -21.65
CA ASP A 232 -9.84 -20.76 -20.29
C ASP A 232 -11.27 -21.35 -20.25
N PRO A 233 -11.43 -22.63 -19.84
CA PRO A 233 -12.73 -23.30 -19.82
C PRO A 233 -13.77 -22.60 -18.93
N ARG A 234 -13.35 -21.75 -17.99
CA ARG A 234 -14.25 -20.96 -17.13
C ARG A 234 -14.92 -19.80 -17.85
N ARG A 235 -14.44 -19.39 -19.03
CA ARG A 235 -15.07 -18.34 -19.86
C ARG A 235 -16.09 -18.89 -20.87
N GLY A 236 -16.13 -20.21 -21.07
CA GLY A 236 -16.99 -20.87 -22.07
C GLY A 236 -18.41 -21.21 -21.61
N GLY A 237 -18.99 -20.45 -20.67
CA GLY A 237 -20.32 -20.69 -20.13
C GLY A 237 -21.05 -19.40 -19.80
N ALA A 238 -21.55 -18.72 -20.83
CA ALA A 238 -22.56 -17.68 -20.73
C ALA A 238 -23.68 -17.99 -21.73
#